data_AF-A0A5S9NHV1-F1
#
_entry.id   AF-A0A5S9NHV1-F1
#
_cell.length_a   1.000
_cell.length_b   1.000
_cell.length_c   1.000
_cell.angle_alpha   90.00
_cell.angle_beta   90.00
_cell.angle_gamma   90.00
#
_symmetry.space_group_name_H-M   'P 1'
#
loop_
_entity.id
_entity.type
_entity.pdbx_description
1 polymer ?
#
loop_
_entity_poly.entity_id
_entity_poly.type
_entity_poly.pdbx_seq_one_letter_code
_entity_poly.pdbx_strand_id
1 'polypeptide(L)'
;MYVDYDNFFDVVSRNSDESKDLERRASLIIYLRNQLVELDITTEDAAEKIQTQSICIEAILEGDINNLPLSLLEHIYKFFEADIR
;
A
#
# COMPACT_ATOMS: atom_id res chain seq x y z
N MET A 1 -36.19 -9.81 -4.45
CA MET A 1 -35.25 -10.69 -3.73
C MET A 1 -33.89 -10.48 -4.38
N TYR A 2 -33.12 -9.52 -3.89
CA TYR A 2 -31.75 -9.33 -4.31
C TYR A 2 -30.89 -10.20 -3.41
N VAL A 3 -30.03 -11.02 -4.01
CA VAL A 3 -29.03 -11.79 -3.28
C VAL A 3 -27.97 -10.78 -2.85
N ASP A 4 -27.92 -10.48 -1.55
CA ASP A 4 -26.82 -9.73 -0.95
C ASP A 4 -25.54 -10.56 -1.07
N TYR A 5 -24.60 -10.08 -1.89
CA TYR A 5 -23.30 -10.69 -2.16
C TYR A 5 -22.24 -10.36 -1.09
N ASP A 6 -22.67 -10.10 0.14
CA ASP A 6 -21.81 -9.57 1.23
C ASP A 6 -21.18 -10.65 2.14
N ASN A 7 -21.22 -11.95 1.78
CA ASN A 7 -21.03 -12.99 2.81
C ASN A 7 -20.20 -14.24 2.43
N PHE A 8 -19.13 -14.10 1.63
CA PHE A 8 -18.17 -15.22 1.43
C PHE A 8 -16.69 -14.86 1.61
N PHE A 9 -16.32 -13.57 1.67
CA PHE A 9 -14.95 -13.17 1.97
C PHE A 9 -14.61 -13.16 3.47
N ASP A 10 -15.53 -13.59 4.33
CA ASP A 10 -15.43 -13.35 5.77
C ASP A 10 -15.08 -14.57 6.63
N VAL A 11 -14.74 -15.74 6.04
CA VAL A 11 -14.59 -16.98 6.84
C VAL A 11 -13.27 -17.75 6.66
N VAL A 12 -12.48 -17.53 5.60
CA VAL A 12 -11.33 -18.43 5.30
C VAL A 12 -9.94 -17.96 5.80
N SER A 13 -9.73 -16.69 6.17
CA SER A 13 -8.37 -16.16 6.47
C SER A 13 -8.15 -15.64 7.91
N ARG A 14 -9.14 -15.81 8.80
CA ARG A 14 -9.36 -14.95 9.98
C ARG A 14 -8.37 -15.00 11.16
N ASN A 15 -7.16 -15.57 11.05
CA ASN A 15 -6.15 -15.41 12.13
C ASN A 15 -4.68 -15.74 11.77
N SER A 16 -4.39 -16.42 10.65
CA SER A 16 -2.99 -16.71 10.23
C SER A 16 -2.57 -16.01 8.94
N ASP A 17 -3.50 -15.44 8.18
CA ASP A 17 -3.19 -14.53 7.06
C ASP A 17 -2.99 -13.10 7.54
N GLU A 18 -3.70 -12.64 8.57
CA GLU A 18 -3.59 -11.25 9.06
C GLU A 18 -2.18 -10.88 9.52
N SER A 19 -1.49 -11.76 10.25
CA SER A 19 -0.10 -11.50 10.64
C SER A 19 0.84 -11.44 9.43
N LYS A 20 0.65 -12.29 8.43
CA LYS A 20 1.46 -12.27 7.19
C LYS A 20 1.15 -11.06 6.33
N ASP A 21 -0.11 -10.65 6.26
CA ASP A 21 -0.56 -9.44 5.57
C ASP A 21 0.01 -8.19 6.25
N LEU A 22 0.00 -8.13 7.59
CA LEU A 22 0.63 -7.05 8.34
C LEU A 22 2.15 -7.02 8.14
N GLU A 23 2.83 -8.17 8.20
CA GLU A 23 4.27 -8.27 7.91
C GLU A 23 4.60 -7.81 6.48
N ARG A 24 3.75 -8.18 5.51
CA ARG A 24 3.93 -7.81 4.10
C ARG A 24 3.68 -6.32 3.87
N ARG A 25 2.64 -5.75 4.48
CA ARG A 25 2.38 -4.30 4.46
C ARG A 25 3.53 -3.53 5.08
N ALA A 26 4.01 -3.94 6.25
CA ALA A 26 5.14 -3.31 6.92
C ALA A 26 6.40 -3.34 6.04
N SER A 27 6.68 -4.48 5.43
CA SER A 27 7.81 -4.64 4.50
C SER A 27 7.71 -3.72 3.29
N LEU A 28 6.52 -3.63 2.67
CA LEU A 28 6.27 -2.74 1.53
C LEU A 28 6.40 -1.27 1.94
N ILE A 29 5.83 -0.87 3.08
CA ILE A 29 5.93 0.50 3.57
C ILE A 29 7.38 0.90 3.82
N ILE A 30 8.19 0.05 4.46
CA ILE A 30 9.60 0.34 4.71
C ILE A 30 10.35 0.52 3.38
N TYR A 31 10.13 -0.38 2.42
CA TYR A 31 10.74 -0.28 1.11
C TYR A 31 10.33 1.01 0.37
N LEU A 32 9.03 1.28 0.28
CA LEU A 32 8.49 2.44 -0.40
C LEU A 32 8.93 3.75 0.25
N ARG A 33 8.97 3.80 1.58
CA ARG A 33 9.51 4.94 2.33
C ARG A 33 10.96 5.20 1.98
N ASN A 34 11.80 4.16 1.91
CA ASN A 34 13.19 4.32 1.51
C ASN A 34 13.31 4.85 0.08
N GLN A 35 12.53 4.31 -0.87
CA GLN A 35 12.51 4.79 -2.25
C GLN A 35 12.07 6.27 -2.35
N LEU A 36 11.04 6.65 -1.61
CA LEU A 36 10.54 8.04 -1.58
C LEU A 36 11.59 9.00 -0.98
N VAL A 37 12.31 8.56 0.06
CA VAL A 37 13.41 9.34 0.66
C VAL A 37 14.60 9.43 -0.29
N GLU A 38 14.93 8.38 -1.03
CA GLU A 38 16.02 8.37 -2.03
C GLU A 38 15.75 9.29 -3.23
N LEU A 39 14.48 9.43 -3.63
CA LEU A 39 14.11 10.28 -4.75
C LEU A 39 14.27 11.78 -4.47
N ASP A 40 14.36 12.19 -3.19
CA ASP A 40 14.46 13.60 -2.77
C ASP A 40 13.40 14.52 -3.43
N ILE A 41 12.16 14.03 -3.50
CA ILE A 41 11.01 14.76 -4.04
C ILE A 41 9.95 15.03 -2.98
N THR A 42 9.06 15.98 -3.25
CA THR A 42 7.92 16.27 -2.37
C THR A 42 6.87 15.14 -2.42
N THR A 43 6.03 15.05 -1.39
CA THR A 43 4.89 14.11 -1.36
C THR A 43 3.92 14.35 -2.50
N GLU A 44 3.74 15.60 -2.92
CA GLU A 44 2.90 16.01 -4.05
C GLU A 44 3.48 15.52 -5.38
N ASP A 45 4.78 15.74 -5.63
CA ASP A 45 5.45 15.27 -6.85
C ASP A 45 5.44 13.73 -6.95
N ALA A 46 5.68 13.05 -5.83
CA ALA A 46 5.62 11.59 -5.77
C ALA A 46 4.21 11.09 -6.09
N ALA A 47 3.20 11.71 -5.49
CA ALA A 47 1.81 11.38 -5.72
C ALA A 47 1.40 11.60 -7.18
N GLU A 48 1.85 12.69 -7.80
CA GLU A 48 1.60 12.97 -9.21
C GLU A 48 2.25 11.92 -10.12
N LYS A 49 3.53 11.59 -9.89
CA LYS A 49 4.25 10.56 -10.66
C LYS A 49 3.57 9.20 -10.57
N ILE A 50 3.20 8.79 -9.37
CA ILE A 50 2.60 7.48 -9.08
C ILE A 50 1.09 7.46 -9.41
N GLN A 51 0.51 8.62 -9.77
CA GLN A 51 -0.94 8.79 -10.01
C GLN A 51 -1.78 8.37 -8.80
N THR A 52 -1.35 8.77 -7.61
CA THR A 52 -2.04 8.51 -6.35
C THR A 52 -2.30 9.83 -5.59
N GLN A 53 -2.92 9.75 -4.42
CA GLN A 53 -3.15 10.92 -3.57
C GLN A 53 -1.93 11.17 -2.66
N SER A 54 -1.59 12.43 -2.42
CA SER A 54 -0.48 12.83 -1.53
C SER A 54 -0.63 12.27 -0.12
N ILE A 55 -1.87 12.20 0.39
CA ILE A 55 -2.17 11.61 1.70
C ILE A 55 -1.75 10.13 1.80
N CYS A 56 -1.76 9.39 0.69
CA CYS A 56 -1.29 8.00 0.67
C CYS A 56 0.23 7.92 0.78
N ILE A 57 0.93 8.86 0.15
CA ILE A 57 2.39 8.97 0.23
C ILE A 57 2.81 9.41 1.65
N GLU A 58 2.11 10.37 2.23
CA GLU A 58 2.32 10.79 3.63
C GLU A 58 2.11 9.63 4.59
N ALA A 59 1.03 8.86 4.45
CA ALA A 59 0.79 7.68 5.26
C ALA A 59 1.92 6.62 5.15
N ILE A 60 2.53 6.46 3.97
CA ILE A 60 3.71 5.58 3.80
C ILE A 60 4.93 6.14 4.54
N LEU A 61 5.17 7.45 4.45
CA LEU A 61 6.28 8.11 5.14
C LEU A 61 6.12 8.06 6.67
N GLU A 62 4.89 8.22 7.17
CA GLU A 62 4.52 8.10 8.58
C GLU A 62 4.55 6.65 9.08
N GLY A 63 4.43 5.68 8.17
CA GLY A 63 4.44 4.26 8.48
C GLY A 63 3.07 3.69 8.88
N ASP A 64 1.97 4.32 8.44
CA ASP A 64 0.62 3.88 8.77
C ASP A 64 0.18 2.66 7.93
N ILE A 65 0.45 1.47 8.47
CA ILE A 65 0.12 0.16 7.92
C ILE A 65 -1.39 -0.18 7.97
N ASN A 66 -2.18 0.50 8.81
CA ASN A 66 -3.58 0.15 9.04
C ASN A 66 -4.52 0.94 8.11
N ASN A 67 -4.19 2.20 7.82
CA ASN A 67 -5.00 3.02 6.92
C ASN A 67 -4.70 2.83 5.43
N LEU A 68 -3.66 2.05 5.08
CA LEU A 68 -3.29 1.80 3.69
C LEU A 68 -3.71 0.39 3.22
N PRO A 69 -4.55 0.28 2.18
CA PRO A 69 -4.89 -1.02 1.62
C PRO A 69 -3.67 -1.64 0.92
N LEU A 70 -3.50 -2.95 1.09
CA LEU A 70 -2.37 -3.69 0.50
C LEU A 70 -2.29 -3.52 -1.03
N SER A 71 -3.43 -3.49 -1.72
CA SER A 71 -3.50 -3.28 -3.17
C SER A 71 -2.91 -1.95 -3.63
N LEU A 72 -3.04 -0.90 -2.81
CA LEU A 72 -2.44 0.40 -3.08
C LEU A 72 -0.93 0.35 -2.88
N LEU A 73 -0.46 -0.28 -1.81
CA LEU A 73 0.98 -0.48 -1.58
C LEU A 73 1.63 -1.28 -2.71
N GLU A 74 0.97 -2.34 -3.19
CA GLU A 74 1.44 -3.12 -4.32
C GLU A 74 1.43 -2.35 -5.64
N HIS A 75 0.44 -1.48 -5.86
CA HIS A 75 0.40 -0.59 -7.02
C HIS A 75 1.62 0.33 -7.03
N ILE A 76 1.86 1.00 -5.91
CA ILE A 76 2.98 1.94 -5.75
C ILE A 76 4.31 1.19 -5.91
N TYR A 77 4.43 0.01 -5.31
CA TYR A 77 5.62 -0.84 -5.45
C TYR A 77 5.92 -1.19 -6.92
N LYS A 78 4.92 -1.61 -7.68
CA LYS A 78 5.09 -1.93 -9.11
C LYS A 78 5.51 -0.73 -9.94
N PHE A 79 5.04 0.48 -9.59
CA PHE A 79 5.47 1.71 -10.24
C PHE A 79 6.99 1.91 -10.07
N PHE A 80 7.49 1.82 -8.83
CA PHE A 80 8.92 1.91 -8.54
C PHE A 80 9.75 0.79 -9.19
N GLU A 81 9.23 -0.44 -9.19
CA GLU A 81 9.90 -1.57 -9.83
C GLU A 81 10.01 -1.39 -11.36
N ALA A 82 9.02 -0.75 -11.98
CA ALA A 82 9.01 -0.46 -13.41
C ALA A 82 9.93 0.71 -13.80
N ASP A 83 10.09 1.71 -12.94
CA ASP A 83 10.90 2.92 -13.21
C ASP A 83 12.43 2.64 -13.18
N ILE A 84 12.87 1.61 -12.44
CA ILE A 84 14.30 1.21 -12.32
C ILE A 84 14.81 0.35 -13.50
N ARG A 85 13.94 -0.07 -14.43
CA ARG A 85 14.28 -1.06 -15.48
C ARG A 85 14.60 -0.50 -16.86
#